data_AF-A0A8H8NTY4-F1
#
_entry.id   AF-A0A8H8NTY4-F1
#
_cell.length_a   1.000
_cell.length_b   1.000
_cell.length_c   1.000
_cell.angle_alpha   90.00
_cell.angle_beta   90.00
_cell.angle_gamma   90.00
#
_symmetry.space_group_name_H-M   'P 1'
#
loop_
_entity.id
_entity.type
_entity.pdbx_description
1 polymer ?
#
loop_
_entity_poly.entity_id
_entity_poly.type
_entity_poly.pdbx_seq_one_letter_code
_entity_poly.pdbx_strand_id
1 'polypeptide(L)'
;MRSYEQVKIDEASFQEKKNLSKAKQSALNLNVVIPVHWHAIQSGDSLAEGHIPESQVIDSIKVLNEDYATTGFSFKLESANYVTNATWFEAAGPDTDYPERVYQTEMKGKLHQGNATTLNIYCHWMNLYHTFSESCDDDGDFVDDTPAQLNSTKGCPTVAPDSCPGRPGRDPIHNYMDYSSDICLTEFTRGQIRRMQESFISFRIDSA
;
A
#
# COMPACT_ATOMS: atom_id res chain seq x y z
N MET A 1 22.65 -1.67 7.77
CA MET A 1 22.94 -1.99 6.36
C MET A 1 23.78 -3.27 6.35
N ARG A 2 23.34 -4.36 5.70
CA ARG A 2 24.15 -5.59 5.63
C ARG A 2 25.42 -5.30 4.81
N SER A 3 26.55 -5.87 5.20
CA SER A 3 27.80 -5.71 4.45
C SER A 3 27.73 -6.49 3.13
N TYR A 4 28.48 -6.04 2.13
CA TYR A 4 28.60 -6.73 0.83
C TYR A 4 29.06 -8.19 0.98
N GLU A 5 29.92 -8.46 1.97
CA GLU A 5 30.34 -9.81 2.36
C GLU A 5 29.15 -10.67 2.80
N GLN A 6 28.25 -10.12 3.61
CA GLN A 6 27.07 -10.82 4.11
C GLN A 6 26.06 -11.11 2.99
N VAL A 7 25.89 -10.18 2.03
CA VAL A 7 25.03 -10.40 0.86
C VAL A 7 25.51 -11.59 0.04
N LYS A 8 26.81 -11.71 -0.23
CA LYS A 8 27.39 -12.85 -0.96
C LYS A 8 27.21 -14.19 -0.24
N ILE A 9 27.33 -14.19 1.09
CA ILE A 9 27.10 -15.37 1.92
C ILE A 9 25.63 -15.79 1.87
N ASP A 10 24.72 -14.81 1.96
CA ASP A 10 23.28 -15.03 1.88
C ASP A 10 22.86 -15.54 0.49
N GLU A 11 23.42 -14.98 -0.58
CA GLU A 11 23.24 -15.42 -1.97
C GLU A 11 23.76 -16.84 -2.20
N ALA A 12 24.96 -17.17 -1.72
CA ALA A 12 25.52 -18.52 -1.83
C ALA A 12 24.67 -19.54 -1.07
N SER A 13 24.23 -19.20 0.15
CA SER A 13 23.31 -20.03 0.93
C SER A 13 21.97 -20.21 0.21
N PHE A 14 21.47 -19.16 -0.46
CA PHE A 14 20.26 -19.23 -1.25
C PHE A 14 20.41 -20.16 -2.45
N GLN A 15 21.52 -20.11 -3.19
CA GLN A 15 21.76 -21.02 -4.33
C GLN A 15 21.87 -22.49 -3.88
N GLU A 16 22.53 -22.76 -2.76
CA GLU A 16 22.62 -24.11 -2.19
C GLU A 16 21.24 -24.64 -1.78
N LYS A 17 20.45 -23.83 -1.05
CA LYS A 17 19.08 -24.15 -0.66
C LYS A 17 18.15 -24.31 -1.87
N LYS A 18 18.34 -23.52 -2.93
CA LYS A 18 17.59 -23.61 -4.19
C LYS A 18 17.86 -24.93 -4.91
N ASN A 19 19.11 -25.40 -4.91
CA ASN A 19 19.48 -26.69 -5.52
C ASN A 19 18.92 -27.88 -4.73
N LEU A 20 18.97 -27.82 -3.39
CA LEU A 20 18.34 -28.80 -2.51
C LEU A 20 16.80 -28.80 -2.62
N SER A 21 16.20 -27.62 -2.79
CA SER A 21 14.77 -27.43 -3.00
C SER A 21 14.30 -27.98 -4.34
N LYS A 22 15.00 -27.71 -5.44
CA LYS A 22 14.70 -28.27 -6.77
C LYS A 22 14.67 -29.80 -6.78
N ALA A 23 15.61 -30.44 -6.08
CA ALA A 23 15.67 -31.89 -5.96
C ALA A 23 14.51 -32.49 -5.12
N LYS A 24 13.92 -31.71 -4.21
CA LYS A 24 12.73 -32.09 -3.42
C LYS A 24 11.40 -31.75 -4.10
N GLN A 25 11.33 -30.62 -4.82
CA GLN A 25 10.13 -30.15 -5.52
C GLN A 25 9.75 -31.05 -6.70
N SER A 26 10.70 -31.68 -7.38
CA SER A 26 10.40 -32.66 -8.43
C SER A 26 9.69 -33.92 -7.93
N ALA A 27 9.65 -34.15 -6.60
CA ALA A 27 9.05 -35.33 -5.98
C ALA A 27 7.73 -35.05 -5.21
N LEU A 28 7.32 -33.79 -5.07
CA LEU A 28 6.15 -33.39 -4.27
C LEU A 28 5.31 -32.36 -5.03
N ASN A 29 4.00 -32.60 -5.14
CA ASN A 29 3.02 -31.53 -5.40
C ASN A 29 3.00 -30.61 -4.17
N LEU A 30 3.97 -29.70 -4.11
CA LEU A 30 4.24 -28.88 -2.94
C LEU A 30 3.29 -27.68 -2.96
N ASN A 31 2.21 -27.75 -2.19
CA ASN A 31 1.43 -26.57 -1.82
C ASN A 31 2.13 -25.90 -0.64
N VAL A 32 2.79 -24.77 -0.88
CA VAL A 32 3.43 -23.95 0.14
C VAL A 32 2.42 -22.90 0.61
N VAL A 33 2.09 -22.93 1.90
CA VAL A 33 1.27 -21.90 2.55
C VAL A 33 2.18 -20.88 3.19
N ILE A 34 2.09 -19.62 2.75
CA ILE A 34 2.82 -18.47 3.26
C ILE A 34 1.94 -17.78 4.31
N PRO A 35 2.34 -17.74 5.59
CA PRO A 35 1.64 -16.97 6.60
C PRO A 35 1.81 -15.47 6.33
N VAL A 36 0.72 -14.70 6.46
CA VAL A 36 0.67 -13.27 6.19
C VAL A 36 0.29 -12.50 7.44
N HIS A 37 1.13 -11.54 7.82
CA HIS A 37 0.82 -10.51 8.80
C HIS A 37 0.56 -9.19 8.08
N TRP A 38 -0.66 -8.68 8.16
CA TRP A 38 -1.06 -7.41 7.60
C TRP A 38 -0.95 -6.31 8.65
N HIS A 39 -0.31 -5.20 8.32
CA HIS A 39 -0.16 -4.02 9.16
C HIS A 39 -0.79 -2.83 8.44
N ALA A 40 -2.02 -2.49 8.81
CA ALA A 40 -2.74 -1.32 8.33
C ALA A 40 -2.29 -0.10 9.16
N ILE A 41 -1.58 0.82 8.53
CA ILE A 41 -1.16 2.06 9.16
C ILE A 41 -2.23 3.11 8.87
N GLN A 42 -2.70 3.78 9.91
CA GLN A 42 -3.79 4.74 9.85
C GLN A 42 -3.44 5.96 10.71
N SER A 43 -3.95 7.14 10.35
CA SER A 43 -3.86 8.33 11.20
C SER A 43 -4.93 8.35 12.29
N GLY A 44 -5.97 7.51 12.16
CA GLY A 44 -7.14 7.44 13.05
C GLY A 44 -8.09 6.29 12.68
N ASP A 45 -9.30 6.28 13.24
CA ASP A 45 -10.23 5.14 13.19
C ASP A 45 -11.30 5.26 12.09
N SER A 46 -11.36 6.41 11.40
CA SER A 46 -12.27 6.61 10.27
C SER A 46 -11.64 6.21 8.94
N LEU A 47 -12.48 5.95 7.92
CA LEU A 47 -12.00 5.69 6.55
C LEU A 47 -11.14 6.85 6.03
N ALA A 48 -11.56 8.09 6.32
CA ALA A 48 -10.83 9.33 6.02
C ALA A 48 -9.44 9.39 6.66
N GLU A 49 -9.23 8.65 7.75
CA GLU A 49 -7.95 8.58 8.45
C GLU A 49 -7.16 7.30 8.08
N GLY A 50 -7.52 6.67 6.96
CA GLY A 50 -6.84 5.49 6.43
C GLY A 50 -7.23 4.16 7.09
N HIS A 51 -8.27 4.14 7.92
CA HIS A 51 -8.80 2.89 8.47
C HIS A 51 -9.39 2.04 7.33
N ILE A 52 -8.88 0.83 7.14
CA ILE A 52 -9.46 -0.15 6.20
C ILE A 52 -10.27 -1.20 6.96
N PRO A 53 -11.51 -1.52 6.56
CA PRO A 53 -12.25 -2.60 7.20
C PRO A 53 -11.56 -3.95 7.02
N GLU A 54 -11.65 -4.84 8.01
CA GLU A 54 -11.08 -6.19 7.96
C GLU A 54 -11.55 -7.00 6.74
N SER A 55 -12.77 -6.74 6.27
CA SER A 55 -13.30 -7.34 5.04
C SER A 55 -12.42 -7.04 3.82
N GLN A 56 -11.88 -5.83 3.69
CA GLN A 56 -10.98 -5.48 2.58
C GLN A 56 -9.63 -6.18 2.68
N VAL A 57 -9.13 -6.42 3.89
CA VAL A 57 -7.92 -7.22 4.12
C VAL A 57 -8.15 -8.67 3.70
N ILE A 58 -9.29 -9.24 4.10
CA ILE A 58 -9.68 -10.61 3.72
C ILE A 58 -9.83 -10.74 2.19
N ASP A 59 -10.50 -9.79 1.55
CA ASP A 59 -10.67 -9.77 0.10
C ASP A 59 -9.33 -9.67 -0.63
N SER A 60 -8.37 -8.88 -0.10
CA SER A 60 -7.02 -8.79 -0.64
C SER A 60 -6.28 -10.13 -0.58
N ILE A 61 -6.43 -10.89 0.51
CA ILE A 61 -5.84 -12.23 0.64
C ILE A 61 -6.51 -13.24 -0.30
N LYS A 62 -7.81 -13.09 -0.54
CA LYS A 62 -8.54 -13.92 -1.52
C LYS A 62 -8.01 -13.69 -2.94
N VAL A 63 -7.94 -12.44 -3.39
CA VAL A 63 -7.38 -12.08 -4.71
C VAL A 63 -5.96 -12.63 -4.85
N LEU A 64 -5.14 -12.46 -3.82
CA LEU A 64 -3.77 -12.98 -3.80
C LEU A 64 -3.70 -14.51 -3.97
N ASN A 65 -4.63 -15.26 -3.38
CA ASN A 65 -4.72 -16.71 -3.57
C ASN A 65 -5.24 -17.08 -4.96
N GLU A 66 -6.18 -16.32 -5.53
CA GLU A 66 -6.69 -16.53 -6.89
C GLU A 66 -5.56 -16.35 -7.92
N ASP A 67 -4.78 -15.27 -7.81
CA ASP A 67 -3.67 -14.95 -8.71
C ASP A 67 -2.55 -16.01 -8.67
N TYR A 68 -2.32 -16.61 -7.50
CA TYR A 68 -1.24 -17.57 -7.29
C TYR A 68 -1.69 -19.03 -7.35
N ALA A 69 -2.96 -19.30 -7.68
CA ALA A 69 -3.55 -20.64 -7.64
C ALA A 69 -2.78 -21.70 -8.46
N THR A 70 -2.11 -21.30 -9.55
CA THR A 70 -1.35 -22.22 -10.42
C THR A 70 0.12 -22.35 -10.05
N THR A 71 0.59 -21.62 -9.02
CA THR A 71 2.02 -21.52 -8.69
C THR A 71 2.48 -22.52 -7.63
N GLY A 72 1.53 -23.18 -6.94
CA GLY A 72 1.82 -23.99 -5.75
C GLY A 72 2.04 -23.15 -4.48
N PHE A 73 1.90 -21.83 -4.55
CA PHE A 73 1.87 -20.97 -3.37
C PHE A 73 0.43 -20.56 -3.01
N SER A 74 0.17 -20.48 -1.72
CA SER A 74 -1.06 -19.94 -1.14
C SER A 74 -0.71 -19.08 0.06
N PHE A 75 -1.62 -18.19 0.45
CA PHE A 75 -1.40 -17.17 1.46
C PHE A 75 -2.48 -17.29 2.53
N LYS A 76 -2.05 -17.36 3.78
CA LYS A 76 -2.96 -17.45 4.93
C LYS A 76 -2.78 -16.22 5.80
N LEU A 77 -3.84 -15.44 5.98
CA LEU A 77 -3.83 -14.34 6.94
C LEU A 77 -3.71 -14.92 8.36
N GLU A 78 -2.62 -14.60 9.05
CA GLU A 78 -2.43 -14.94 10.47
C GLU A 78 -2.87 -13.78 11.38
N SER A 79 -2.66 -12.54 10.93
CA SER A 79 -3.14 -11.37 11.67
C SER A 79 -3.37 -10.16 10.76
N ALA A 80 -4.35 -9.34 11.12
CA ALA A 80 -4.47 -7.96 10.68
C ALA A 80 -4.29 -7.05 11.90
N ASN A 81 -3.24 -6.23 11.87
CA ASN A 81 -2.88 -5.28 12.91
C ASN A 81 -3.18 -3.86 12.42
N TYR A 82 -3.93 -3.11 13.20
CA TYR A 82 -4.27 -1.71 12.91
C TYR A 82 -3.42 -0.81 13.80
N VAL A 83 -2.59 0.02 13.19
CA VAL A 83 -1.61 0.85 13.87
C VAL A 83 -1.93 2.30 13.63
N THR A 84 -2.45 2.96 14.66
CA THR A 84 -2.73 4.40 14.64
C THR A 84 -1.44 5.17 14.89
N ASN A 85 -0.86 5.72 13.83
CA ASN A 85 0.32 6.58 13.87
C ASN A 85 0.33 7.49 12.64
N ALA A 86 -0.14 8.74 12.81
CA ALA A 86 -0.22 9.72 11.74
C ALA A 86 1.13 9.99 11.05
N THR A 87 2.23 10.02 11.82
CA THR A 87 3.57 10.23 11.26
C THR A 87 3.98 9.09 10.34
N TRP A 88 3.71 7.83 10.72
CA TRP A 88 3.99 6.71 9.81
C TRP A 88 3.02 6.67 8.64
N PHE A 89 1.76 7.04 8.85
CA PHE A 89 0.77 7.10 7.80
C PHE A 89 1.16 8.09 6.69
N GLU A 90 1.67 9.26 7.06
CA GLU A 90 2.02 10.34 6.13
C GLU A 90 3.45 10.22 5.57
N ALA A 91 4.40 9.72 6.35
CA ALA A 91 5.83 9.85 6.04
C ALA A 91 6.63 8.52 6.06
N ALA A 92 6.00 7.34 6.14
CA ALA A 92 6.70 6.06 6.00
C ALA A 92 6.81 5.56 4.54
N GLY A 93 6.56 6.44 3.56
CA GLY A 93 6.62 6.15 2.13
C GLY A 93 8.03 5.85 1.61
N PRO A 94 8.15 5.21 0.42
CA PRO A 94 9.44 4.92 -0.21
C PRO A 94 10.11 6.17 -0.83
N ASP A 95 9.32 7.18 -1.19
CA ASP A 95 9.75 8.39 -1.91
C ASP A 95 10.13 9.54 -0.97
N THR A 96 10.13 9.31 0.33
CA THR A 96 10.55 10.33 1.28
C THR A 96 12.07 10.53 1.16
N ASP A 97 12.48 11.75 0.81
CA ASP A 97 13.88 12.12 0.69
C ASP A 97 14.63 11.80 1.99
N TYR A 98 15.88 11.37 1.88
CA TYR A 98 16.73 11.20 3.06
C TYR A 98 16.84 12.56 3.76
N PRO A 99 16.32 12.72 5.00
CA PRO A 99 16.37 11.74 6.11
C PRO A 99 15.06 11.02 6.52
N GLU A 100 13.95 11.12 5.78
CA GLU A 100 12.62 10.62 6.21
C GLU A 100 12.42 9.08 6.10
N ARG A 101 13.33 8.34 5.44
CA ARG A 101 13.37 6.84 5.45
C ARG A 101 13.47 6.23 6.86
N VAL A 102 13.74 7.05 7.87
CA VAL A 102 13.71 6.68 9.29
C VAL A 102 12.34 6.13 9.69
N TYR A 103 11.23 6.73 9.25
CA TYR A 103 9.90 6.28 9.65
C TYR A 103 9.55 4.92 9.06
N GLN A 104 9.90 4.67 7.80
CA GLN A 104 9.74 3.35 7.19
C GLN A 104 10.56 2.29 7.93
N THR A 105 11.81 2.62 8.27
CA THR A 105 12.72 1.69 8.97
C THR A 105 12.22 1.40 10.38
N GLU A 106 11.77 2.43 11.10
CA GLU A 106 11.21 2.32 12.44
C GLU A 106 9.93 1.47 12.44
N MET A 107 8.98 1.80 11.55
CA MET A 107 7.72 1.08 11.39
C MET A 107 7.96 -0.40 11.10
N LYS A 108 8.75 -0.73 10.07
CA LYS A 108 9.07 -2.12 9.72
C LYS A 108 9.80 -2.82 10.86
N GLY A 109 10.73 -2.14 11.53
CA GLY A 109 11.47 -2.70 12.66
C GLY A 109 10.58 -3.02 13.87
N LYS A 110 9.57 -2.19 14.15
CA LYS A 110 8.65 -2.38 15.28
C LYS A 110 7.55 -3.40 15.00
N LEU A 111 7.04 -3.44 13.77
CA LEU A 111 5.84 -4.19 13.43
C LEU A 111 6.12 -5.58 12.85
N HIS A 112 7.33 -5.83 12.34
CA HIS A 112 7.67 -7.11 11.73
C HIS A 112 7.36 -8.31 12.64
N GLN A 113 6.62 -9.27 12.10
CA GLN A 113 6.30 -10.53 12.76
C GLN A 113 6.85 -11.72 11.99
N GLY A 114 7.21 -12.78 12.71
CA GLY A 114 7.72 -14.01 12.13
C GLY A 114 9.18 -13.93 11.70
N ASN A 115 9.52 -14.62 10.60
CA ASN A 115 10.88 -14.73 10.09
C ASN A 115 10.86 -14.73 8.54
N ALA A 116 11.93 -15.18 7.89
CA ALA A 116 12.01 -15.22 6.43
C ALA A 116 10.93 -16.09 5.73
N THR A 117 10.14 -16.89 6.46
CA THR A 117 9.03 -17.69 5.92
C THR A 117 7.68 -16.98 5.98
N THR A 118 7.59 -15.78 6.55
CA THR A 118 6.34 -15.03 6.73
C THR A 118 6.32 -13.76 5.88
N LEU A 119 5.21 -13.51 5.22
CA LEU A 119 4.99 -12.28 4.48
C LEU A 119 4.43 -11.20 5.43
N ASN A 120 5.12 -10.06 5.53
CA ASN A 120 4.61 -8.89 6.23
C ASN A 120 4.17 -7.86 5.19
N ILE A 121 2.91 -7.46 5.22
CA ILE A 121 2.33 -6.41 4.36
C ILE A 121 2.17 -5.16 5.22
N TYR A 122 2.73 -4.03 4.78
CA TYR A 122 2.57 -2.73 5.42
C TYR A 122 1.79 -1.86 4.45
N CYS A 123 0.58 -1.45 4.82
CA CYS A 123 -0.31 -0.71 3.94
C CYS A 123 -0.61 0.67 4.52
N HIS A 124 -0.53 1.69 3.67
CA HIS A 124 -0.97 3.05 3.91
C HIS A 124 -1.83 3.35 2.68
N TRP A 125 -3.16 3.43 2.88
CA TRP A 125 -4.21 3.68 1.88
C TRP A 125 -3.75 3.66 0.40
N MET A 126 -3.35 2.47 -0.09
CA MET A 126 -2.93 2.14 -1.46
C MET A 126 -2.04 3.18 -2.21
N ASN A 127 -1.23 3.98 -1.50
CA ASN A 127 -0.44 5.09 -2.06
C ASN A 127 -1.27 6.14 -2.83
N LEU A 128 -2.50 6.41 -2.37
CA LEU A 128 -3.31 7.52 -2.84
C LEU A 128 -3.27 8.64 -1.81
N TYR A 129 -2.97 9.85 -2.28
CA TYR A 129 -3.09 11.07 -1.49
C TYR A 129 -4.53 11.54 -1.50
N HIS A 130 -4.89 12.37 -0.52
CA HIS A 130 -6.19 13.05 -0.58
C HIS A 130 -6.21 13.98 -1.79
N THR A 131 -7.37 14.17 -2.41
CA THR A 131 -7.50 15.07 -3.56
C THR A 131 -7.13 16.52 -3.23
N PHE A 132 -7.19 16.86 -1.94
CA PHE A 132 -6.78 18.14 -1.35
C PHE A 132 -5.38 18.10 -0.69
N SER A 133 -4.55 17.11 -1.02
CA SER A 133 -3.14 17.10 -0.64
C SER A 133 -2.37 18.13 -1.47
N GLU A 134 -1.43 18.82 -0.82
CA GLU A 134 -0.64 19.93 -1.38
C GLU A 134 -1.44 21.19 -1.76
N SER A 135 -0.77 22.20 -2.32
CA SER A 135 -1.40 23.47 -2.73
C SER A 135 -1.84 23.46 -4.21
N CYS A 136 -2.66 24.43 -4.63
CA CYS A 136 -3.01 24.62 -6.04
C CYS A 136 -1.78 24.90 -6.94
N ASP A 137 -0.64 25.24 -6.35
CA ASP A 137 0.59 25.59 -7.07
C ASP A 137 1.56 24.38 -7.21
N ASP A 138 1.27 23.27 -6.53
CA ASP A 138 2.11 22.05 -6.51
C ASP A 138 1.46 20.88 -7.30
N ASP A 139 2.03 19.68 -7.23
CA ASP A 139 1.55 18.51 -7.99
C ASP A 139 0.24 17.87 -7.43
N GLY A 140 -0.41 18.51 -6.44
CA GLY A 140 -1.67 18.05 -5.86
C GLY A 140 -1.55 16.68 -5.20
N ASP A 141 -2.43 15.74 -5.57
CA ASP A 141 -2.43 14.36 -5.09
C ASP A 141 -1.45 13.44 -5.86
N PHE A 142 -0.58 14.02 -6.69
CA PHE A 142 0.35 13.32 -7.59
C PHE A 142 -0.35 12.38 -8.59
N VAL A 143 -1.58 12.71 -8.98
CA VAL A 143 -2.34 12.04 -10.03
C VAL A 143 -2.89 13.05 -11.04
N ASP A 144 -2.31 13.08 -12.24
CA ASP A 144 -2.63 14.07 -13.30
C ASP A 144 -4.12 14.20 -13.67
N ASP A 145 -4.90 13.13 -13.52
CA ASP A 145 -6.34 13.12 -13.87
C ASP A 145 -7.27 13.39 -12.68
N THR A 146 -6.72 13.70 -11.51
CA THR A 146 -7.47 14.26 -10.38
C THR A 146 -7.39 15.80 -10.44
N PRO A 147 -8.51 16.52 -10.57
CA PRO A 147 -8.51 17.98 -10.46
C PRO A 147 -7.94 18.44 -9.12
N ALA A 148 -7.08 19.46 -9.15
CA ALA A 148 -6.48 20.03 -7.95
C ALA A 148 -7.54 20.66 -7.03
N GLN A 149 -7.42 20.42 -5.73
CA GLN A 149 -8.34 20.90 -4.71
C GLN A 149 -7.54 21.47 -3.55
N LEU A 150 -7.98 22.61 -3.01
CA LEU A 150 -7.28 23.28 -1.89
C LEU A 150 -7.82 22.82 -0.52
N ASN A 151 -9.11 22.52 -0.44
CA ASN A 151 -9.78 22.22 0.82
C ASN A 151 -10.67 21.00 0.66
N SER A 152 -10.65 20.10 1.64
CA SER A 152 -11.59 18.97 1.69
C SER A 152 -13.04 19.45 1.60
N THR A 153 -13.87 18.77 0.82
CA THR A 153 -15.30 19.08 0.74
C THR A 153 -16.02 18.57 1.99
N LYS A 154 -17.08 19.26 2.42
CA LYS A 154 -17.96 18.81 3.51
C LYS A 154 -19.37 18.59 2.99
N GLY A 155 -19.99 17.47 3.38
CA GLY A 155 -21.35 17.13 2.97
C GLY A 155 -21.43 16.72 1.49
N CYS A 156 -22.58 16.98 0.86
CA CYS A 156 -22.85 16.64 -0.53
C CYS A 156 -23.32 17.85 -1.34
N PRO A 157 -22.43 18.79 -1.70
CA PRO A 157 -22.83 19.94 -2.49
C PRO A 157 -23.31 19.48 -3.87
N THR A 158 -24.43 20.02 -4.34
CA THR A 158 -24.95 19.73 -5.69
C THR A 158 -24.14 20.38 -6.81
N VAL A 159 -23.27 21.33 -6.45
CA VAL A 159 -22.34 22.00 -7.36
C VAL A 159 -20.96 21.93 -6.73
N ALA A 160 -20.02 21.30 -7.42
CA ALA A 160 -18.63 21.23 -6.99
C ALA A 160 -18.04 22.64 -6.85
N PRO A 161 -17.39 22.97 -5.72
CA PRO A 161 -16.58 24.17 -5.61
C PRO A 161 -15.44 24.15 -6.63
N ASP A 162 -14.86 25.33 -6.86
CA ASP A 162 -13.68 25.50 -7.70
C ASP A 162 -12.64 26.23 -6.85
N SER A 163 -11.94 25.46 -6.03
CA SER A 163 -10.98 26.01 -5.07
C SER A 163 -9.63 26.33 -5.71
N CYS A 164 -9.34 25.77 -6.89
CA CYS A 164 -8.15 26.02 -7.69
C CYS A 164 -8.50 26.52 -9.11
N PRO A 165 -9.08 27.74 -9.26
CA PRO A 165 -9.58 28.23 -10.55
C PRO A 165 -8.50 28.48 -11.63
N GLY A 166 -7.22 28.48 -11.24
CA GLY A 166 -6.08 28.53 -12.16
C GLY A 166 -5.70 27.17 -12.76
N ARG A 167 -6.32 26.08 -12.30
CA ARG A 167 -6.08 24.70 -12.74
C ARG A 167 -7.30 24.16 -13.50
N PRO A 168 -7.12 23.16 -14.36
CA PRO A 168 -8.25 22.50 -15.02
C PRO A 168 -9.14 21.74 -14.04
N GLY A 169 -10.45 21.84 -14.22
CA GLY A 169 -11.44 21.07 -13.46
C GLY A 169 -12.03 21.83 -12.27
N ARG A 170 -12.94 21.17 -11.56
CA ARG A 170 -13.50 21.62 -10.28
C ARG A 170 -13.13 20.60 -9.21
N ASP A 171 -13.27 20.98 -7.95
CA ASP A 171 -12.98 20.11 -6.81
C ASP A 171 -13.67 18.74 -7.01
N PRO A 172 -12.94 17.61 -6.91
CA PRO A 172 -13.45 16.29 -7.24
C PRO A 172 -14.32 15.72 -6.10
N ILE A 173 -15.47 16.35 -5.85
CA ILE A 173 -16.38 16.05 -4.73
C ILE A 173 -16.96 14.63 -4.71
N HIS A 174 -16.78 13.87 -5.79
CA HIS A 174 -17.24 12.49 -5.92
C HIS A 174 -16.11 11.46 -5.78
N ASN A 175 -14.87 11.92 -5.64
CA ASN A 175 -13.70 11.08 -5.56
C ASN A 175 -13.56 10.48 -4.16
N TYR A 176 -13.29 9.17 -4.06
CA TYR A 176 -13.12 8.48 -2.78
C TYR A 176 -11.99 9.04 -1.89
N MET A 177 -11.07 9.82 -2.46
CA MET A 177 -9.98 10.49 -1.74
C MET A 177 -10.32 11.92 -1.28
N ASP A 178 -11.59 12.36 -1.39
CA ASP A 178 -12.11 13.59 -0.77
C ASP A 178 -12.90 13.27 0.52
N TYR A 179 -13.24 14.29 1.32
CA TYR A 179 -14.03 14.14 2.56
C TYR A 179 -15.53 14.51 2.39
N SER A 180 -16.02 14.48 1.16
CA SER A 180 -17.47 14.55 0.90
C SER A 180 -18.20 13.42 1.64
N SER A 181 -19.48 13.61 1.92
CA SER A 181 -20.28 12.56 2.59
C SER A 181 -20.41 11.32 1.71
N ASP A 182 -20.47 10.12 2.30
CA ASP A 182 -20.49 8.83 1.61
C ASP A 182 -21.46 8.75 0.42
N ILE A 183 -22.63 9.39 0.52
CA ILE A 183 -23.63 9.41 -0.56
C ILE A 183 -23.13 10.07 -1.87
N CYS A 184 -22.05 10.85 -1.80
CA CYS A 184 -21.45 11.53 -2.95
C CYS A 184 -20.23 10.80 -3.49
N LEU A 185 -19.58 9.95 -2.69
CA LEU A 185 -18.34 9.29 -3.08
C LEU A 185 -18.66 8.13 -4.00
N THR A 186 -18.21 8.19 -5.26
CA THR A 186 -18.59 7.22 -6.30
C THR A 186 -17.45 6.75 -7.19
N GLU A 187 -16.29 7.41 -7.18
CA GLU A 187 -15.24 7.11 -8.14
C GLU A 187 -13.80 7.23 -7.63
N PHE A 188 -12.92 6.42 -8.23
CA PHE A 188 -11.50 6.72 -8.38
C PHE A 188 -11.25 7.14 -9.82
N THR A 189 -10.25 7.99 -10.04
CA THR A 189 -9.80 8.29 -11.40
C THR A 189 -9.02 7.11 -12.00
N ARG A 190 -8.75 7.14 -13.31
CA ARG A 190 -7.94 6.09 -13.94
C ARG A 190 -6.48 6.19 -13.48
N GLY A 191 -5.98 7.40 -13.28
CA GLY A 191 -4.65 7.65 -12.74
C GLY A 191 -4.51 7.13 -11.32
N GLN A 192 -5.50 7.32 -10.46
CA GLN A 192 -5.50 6.76 -9.10
C GLN A 192 -5.48 5.23 -9.14
N ILE A 193 -6.32 4.60 -9.99
CA ILE A 193 -6.29 3.14 -10.18
C ILE A 193 -4.92 2.67 -10.66
N ARG A 194 -4.31 3.37 -11.62
CA ARG A 194 -2.98 3.06 -12.13
C ARG A 194 -1.92 3.20 -11.04
N ARG A 195 -1.97 4.25 -10.22
CA ARG A 195 -1.04 4.48 -9.11
C ARG A 195 -1.15 3.39 -8.04
N MET A 196 -2.37 2.95 -7.73
CA MET A 196 -2.61 1.80 -6.86
C MET A 196 -1.98 0.52 -7.44
N GLN A 197 -2.16 0.27 -8.74
CA GLN A 197 -1.56 -0.88 -9.44
C GLN A 197 -0.03 -0.82 -9.49
N GLU A 198 0.55 0.33 -9.83
CA GLU A 198 1.99 0.55 -9.89
C GLU A 198 2.64 0.40 -8.51
N SER A 199 1.98 0.91 -7.47
CA SER A 199 2.42 0.76 -6.09
C SER A 199 2.41 -0.71 -5.68
N PHE A 200 1.33 -1.43 -5.99
CA PHE A 200 1.24 -2.87 -5.78
C PHE A 200 2.36 -3.63 -6.51
N ILE A 201 2.69 -3.25 -7.75
CA ILE A 201 3.76 -3.87 -8.54
C ILE A 201 5.15 -3.52 -8.00
N SER A 202 5.45 -2.27 -7.66
CA SER A 202 6.75 -1.85 -7.11
C SER A 202 7.05 -2.53 -5.77
N PHE A 203 6.07 -2.64 -4.86
CA PHE A 203 6.23 -3.41 -3.63
C PHE A 203 6.47 -4.91 -3.88
N ARG A 204 6.10 -5.43 -5.05
CA ARG A 204 6.30 -6.84 -5.45
C ARG A 204 7.61 -7.09 -6.22
N ILE A 205 8.15 -6.08 -6.92
CA ILE A 205 9.34 -6.23 -7.78
C ILE A 205 10.63 -5.79 -7.07
N ASP A 206 10.62 -4.74 -6.25
CA ASP A 206 11.84 -4.22 -5.59
C ASP A 206 12.27 -5.03 -4.35
N SER A 207 11.54 -6.13 -4.07
CA SER A 207 11.88 -7.12 -3.03
C SER A 207 12.63 -8.34 -3.58
N ALA A 208 13.02 -8.33 -4.86
CA ALA A 208 13.72 -9.42 -5.55
C ALA A 208 15.26 -9.30 -5.50
#